data_AF-A0A1F4AUX2-F1
#
_entry.id   AF-A0A1F4AUX2-F1
#
_cell.length_a   1.000
_cell.length_b   1.000
_cell.length_c   1.000
_cell.angle_alpha   90.00
_cell.angle_beta   90.00
_cell.angle_gamma   90.00
#
_symmetry.space_group_name_H-M   'P 1'
#
loop_
_entity.id
_entity.type
_entity.pdbx_description
1 polymer ?
#
loop_
_entity_poly.entity_id
_entity_poly.type
_entity_poly.pdbx_seq_one_letter_code
_entity_poly.pdbx_strand_id
1 'polypeptide(L)'
;MTLGIVFALLGALSFAMNSASVRRAVTLGAVSQGLYLTIFSGTGLFLIAALVSGQIFEAETVAGSEFAFMAASGIVHILGGRYCSYRAVRAIGANRTQPIAGLSVLVSVGIAILWLKEELDLLKATGIVLVLIGPALVAPKQRAAKKNAPAASDNPASAAAGALFTPNAAEGYFFGIAAAALWGAGPVLMRAGVGSNGLGMLGGTVAYAAASAILLVTLLIPGQASGAMTLSRSARGMFLVAGVSSWLANMFRFAALALAPVSIVIPLMRSSVLFSLATNFIFNRHLESFEPRVLGGIFVSLAGAILLVI
;
A
#
# COMPACT_ATOMS: atom_id res chain seq x y z
N MET A 1 -20.35 -14.78 2.75
CA MET A 1 -19.57 -14.68 1.49
C MET A 1 -19.87 -13.40 0.70
N THR A 2 -21.12 -13.15 0.26
CA THR A 2 -21.47 -11.96 -0.57
C THR A 2 -21.06 -10.63 0.04
N LEU A 3 -21.29 -10.42 1.34
CA LEU A 3 -20.89 -9.18 2.03
C LEU A 3 -19.37 -8.98 2.06
N GLY A 4 -18.59 -10.07 2.15
CA GLY A 4 -17.13 -10.02 2.09
C GLY A 4 -16.62 -9.58 0.72
N ILE A 5 -17.29 -9.95 -0.37
CA ILE A 5 -16.99 -9.50 -1.74
C ILE A 5 -17.22 -7.99 -1.87
N VAL A 6 -18.37 -7.50 -1.38
CA VAL A 6 -18.71 -6.07 -1.39
C VAL A 6 -17.68 -5.26 -0.62
N PHE A 7 -17.31 -5.70 0.59
CA PHE A 7 -16.26 -5.04 1.36
C PHE A 7 -14.91 -5.07 0.65
N ALA A 8 -14.52 -6.18 0.00
CA ALA A 8 -13.27 -6.22 -0.75
C ALA A 8 -13.22 -5.17 -1.88
N LEU A 9 -14.33 -4.97 -2.62
CA LEU A 9 -14.43 -3.96 -3.67
C LEU A 9 -14.44 -2.52 -3.13
N LEU A 10 -15.17 -2.26 -2.03
CA LEU A 10 -15.14 -0.96 -1.35
C LEU A 10 -13.74 -0.64 -0.80
N GLY A 11 -13.07 -1.67 -0.27
CA GLY A 11 -11.69 -1.59 0.16
C GLY A 11 -10.74 -1.28 -0.99
N ALA A 12 -10.95 -1.89 -2.16
CA ALA A 12 -10.18 -1.63 -3.37
C ALA A 12 -10.31 -0.18 -3.85
N LEU A 13 -11.54 0.34 -3.90
CA LEU A 13 -11.82 1.74 -4.26
C LEU A 13 -11.19 2.73 -3.27
N SER A 14 -11.32 2.44 -1.96
CA SER A 14 -10.72 3.25 -0.90
C SER A 14 -9.19 3.25 -0.99
N PHE A 15 -8.59 2.11 -1.32
CA PHE A 15 -7.15 1.99 -1.50
C PHE A 15 -6.65 2.77 -2.73
N ALA A 16 -7.45 2.84 -3.80
CA ALA A 16 -7.14 3.68 -4.95
C ALA A 16 -7.15 5.17 -4.61
N MET A 17 -8.16 5.64 -3.86
CA MET A 17 -8.19 7.02 -3.36
C MET A 17 -7.00 7.31 -2.44
N ASN A 18 -6.61 6.35 -1.60
CA ASN A 18 -5.39 6.45 -0.82
C ASN A 18 -4.16 6.60 -1.72
N SER A 19 -3.99 5.76 -2.73
CA SER A 19 -2.85 5.82 -3.66
C SER A 19 -2.74 7.19 -4.33
N ALA A 20 -3.86 7.75 -4.80
CA ALA A 20 -3.88 9.07 -5.42
C ALA A 20 -3.53 10.18 -4.41
N SER A 21 -4.10 10.12 -3.21
CA SER A 21 -3.86 11.12 -2.16
C SER A 21 -2.42 11.08 -1.66
N VAL A 22 -1.85 9.88 -1.44
CA VAL A 22 -0.46 9.67 -1.02
C VAL A 22 0.49 10.23 -2.05
N ARG A 23 0.26 9.99 -3.35
CA ARG A 23 1.12 10.53 -4.40
C ARG A 23 1.30 12.03 -4.27
N ARG A 24 0.19 12.76 -4.09
CA ARG A 24 0.21 14.21 -3.92
C ARG A 24 0.75 14.62 -2.56
N ALA A 25 0.50 13.85 -1.51
CA ALA A 25 0.96 14.17 -0.16
C ALA A 25 2.49 14.11 -0.04
N VAL A 26 3.13 13.08 -0.63
CA VAL A 26 4.59 12.87 -0.53
C VAL A 26 5.43 13.84 -1.37
N THR A 27 4.79 14.64 -2.24
CA THR A 27 5.45 15.78 -2.90
C THR A 27 5.40 17.06 -2.06
N LEU A 28 4.48 17.12 -1.07
CA LEU A 28 4.26 18.29 -0.21
C LEU A 28 4.88 18.14 1.19
N GLY A 29 5.22 16.92 1.61
CA GLY A 29 5.75 16.64 2.95
C GLY A 29 6.58 15.37 3.00
N ALA A 30 7.22 15.15 4.15
CA ALA A 30 8.06 13.98 4.35
C ALA A 30 7.24 12.69 4.49
N VAL A 31 7.84 11.55 4.13
CA VAL A 31 7.19 10.24 4.28
C VAL A 31 6.89 9.91 5.74
N SER A 32 7.80 10.22 6.67
CA SER A 32 7.61 10.00 8.10
C SER A 32 6.42 10.76 8.66
N GLN A 33 6.26 12.03 8.27
CA GLN A 33 5.09 12.85 8.62
C GLN A 33 3.78 12.20 8.17
N GLY A 34 3.76 11.66 6.95
CA GLY A 34 2.64 10.89 6.44
C GLY A 34 2.35 9.63 7.25
N LEU A 35 3.39 8.90 7.67
CA LEU A 35 3.19 7.72 8.52
C LEU A 35 2.56 8.06 9.86
N TYR A 36 3.13 9.03 10.60
CA TYR A 36 2.56 9.45 11.89
C TYR A 36 1.11 9.86 11.72
N LEU A 37 0.81 10.73 10.75
CA LEU A 37 -0.54 11.23 10.58
C LEU A 37 -1.53 10.12 10.20
N THR A 38 -1.19 9.26 9.24
CA THR A 38 -2.10 8.23 8.73
C THR A 38 -2.25 7.03 9.67
N ILE A 39 -1.25 6.74 10.49
CA ILE A 39 -1.30 5.62 11.44
C ILE A 39 -1.98 6.06 12.74
N PHE A 40 -1.60 7.20 13.33
CA PHE A 40 -2.27 7.68 14.55
C PHE A 40 -3.75 8.02 14.33
N SER A 41 -4.08 8.70 13.22
CA SER A 41 -5.50 8.94 12.88
C SER A 41 -6.25 7.63 12.65
N GLY A 42 -5.64 6.67 11.96
CA GLY A 42 -6.23 5.35 11.74
C GLY A 42 -6.44 4.55 13.02
N THR A 43 -5.54 4.66 14.01
CA THR A 43 -5.72 4.03 15.34
C THR A 43 -6.95 4.59 16.04
N GLY A 44 -7.10 5.92 16.08
CA GLY A 44 -8.28 6.55 16.69
C GLY A 44 -9.58 6.15 15.98
N LEU A 45 -9.59 6.15 14.64
CA LEU A 45 -10.76 5.75 13.85
C LEU A 45 -11.11 4.27 14.02
N PHE A 46 -10.12 3.38 14.11
CA PHE A 46 -10.39 1.96 14.39
C PHE A 46 -10.91 1.73 15.80
N LEU A 47 -10.36 2.44 16.80
CA LEU A 47 -10.87 2.37 18.16
C LEU A 47 -12.35 2.79 18.21
N ILE A 48 -12.71 3.88 17.53
CA ILE A 48 -14.11 4.31 17.40
C ILE A 48 -14.93 3.23 16.70
N ALA A 49 -14.44 2.65 15.61
CA ALA A 49 -15.16 1.59 14.90
C ALA A 49 -15.41 0.36 15.79
N ALA A 50 -14.41 -0.08 16.57
CA ALA A 50 -14.54 -1.22 17.48
C ALA A 50 -15.46 -0.93 18.68
N LEU A 51 -15.50 0.32 19.16
CA LEU A 51 -16.45 0.77 20.18
C LEU A 51 -17.88 0.77 19.63
N VAL A 52 -18.11 1.37 18.46
CA VAL A 52 -19.43 1.46 17.82
C VAL A 52 -19.95 0.07 17.44
N SER A 53 -19.07 -0.83 16.99
CA SER A 53 -19.46 -2.21 16.65
C SER A 53 -19.58 -3.13 17.87
N GLY A 54 -19.22 -2.68 19.08
CA GLY A 54 -19.20 -3.50 20.30
C GLY A 54 -18.05 -4.50 20.41
N GLN A 55 -17.29 -4.73 19.34
CA GLN A 55 -16.25 -5.77 19.26
C GLN A 55 -15.11 -5.59 20.27
N ILE A 56 -14.91 -4.37 20.79
CA ILE A 56 -13.90 -4.16 21.84
C ILE A 56 -14.26 -4.86 23.15
N PHE A 57 -15.54 -5.08 23.41
CA PHE A 57 -16.03 -5.77 24.60
C PHE A 57 -16.00 -7.29 24.45
N GLU A 58 -15.72 -7.79 23.26
CA GLU A 58 -15.58 -9.23 22.95
C GLU A 58 -14.12 -9.69 23.00
N ALA A 59 -13.19 -8.81 23.37
CA ALA A 59 -11.75 -9.06 23.33
C ALA A 59 -11.31 -10.27 24.19
N GLU A 60 -12.03 -10.58 25.26
CA GLU A 60 -11.78 -11.74 26.13
C GLU A 60 -12.06 -13.09 25.45
N THR A 61 -12.82 -13.11 24.36
CA THR A 61 -13.12 -14.31 23.58
C THR A 61 -12.03 -14.66 22.57
N VAL A 62 -11.07 -13.76 22.36
CA VAL A 62 -10.01 -13.88 21.35
C VAL A 62 -8.79 -14.59 21.92
N ALA A 63 -8.27 -15.57 21.20
CA ALA A 63 -7.09 -16.30 21.63
C ALA A 63 -5.83 -15.41 21.56
N GLY A 64 -4.88 -15.61 22.48
CA GLY A 64 -3.63 -14.84 22.49
C GLY A 64 -2.82 -14.94 21.17
N SER A 65 -2.89 -16.08 20.48
CA SER A 65 -2.29 -16.26 19.16
C SER A 65 -2.96 -15.39 18.09
N GLU A 66 -4.27 -15.19 18.16
CA GLU A 66 -5.01 -14.34 17.22
C GLU A 66 -4.61 -12.87 17.41
N PHE A 67 -4.49 -12.41 18.66
CA PHE A 67 -3.93 -11.09 18.96
C PHE A 67 -2.51 -10.91 18.42
N ALA A 68 -1.66 -11.94 18.54
CA ALA A 68 -0.30 -11.90 18.01
C ALA A 68 -0.30 -11.75 16.48
N PHE A 69 -1.17 -12.46 15.76
CA PHE A 69 -1.31 -12.32 14.31
C PHE A 69 -1.87 -10.95 13.91
N MET A 70 -2.86 -10.41 14.62
CA MET A 70 -3.38 -9.07 14.41
C MET A 70 -2.27 -8.02 14.58
N ALA A 71 -1.51 -8.09 15.69
CA ALA A 71 -0.40 -7.18 15.97
C ALA A 71 0.71 -7.29 14.93
N ALA A 72 1.10 -8.52 14.56
CA ALA A 72 2.09 -8.77 13.52
C ALA A 72 1.65 -8.19 12.16
N SER A 73 0.36 -8.33 11.81
CA SER A 73 -0.19 -7.71 10.59
C SER A 73 -0.07 -6.18 10.63
N GLY A 74 -0.27 -5.56 11.79
CA GLY A 74 -0.05 -4.13 12.01
C GLY A 74 1.38 -3.70 11.72
N ILE A 75 2.34 -4.41 12.31
CA ILE A 75 3.76 -4.08 12.18
C ILE A 75 4.26 -4.30 10.75
N VAL A 76 3.99 -5.49 10.20
CA VAL A 76 4.46 -5.91 8.87
C VAL A 76 3.74 -5.13 7.77
N HIS A 77 2.41 -5.17 7.75
CA HIS A 77 1.61 -4.66 6.62
C HIS A 77 1.32 -3.16 6.76
N ILE A 78 0.79 -2.74 7.92
CA ILE A 78 0.29 -1.39 8.13
C ILE A 78 1.44 -0.40 8.29
N LEU A 79 2.47 -0.71 9.09
CA LEU A 79 3.64 0.16 9.27
C LEU A 79 4.70 -0.08 8.20
N GLY A 80 5.29 -1.28 8.17
CA GLY A 80 6.42 -1.59 7.29
C GLY A 80 6.07 -1.47 5.81
N GLY A 81 5.00 -2.14 5.38
CA GLY A 81 4.53 -2.09 3.99
C GLY A 81 4.14 -0.67 3.55
N ARG A 82 3.48 0.10 4.42
CA ARG A 82 3.12 1.50 4.12
C ARG A 82 4.34 2.41 4.04
N TYR A 83 5.31 2.28 4.94
CA TYR A 83 6.56 3.05 4.88
C TYR A 83 7.25 2.85 3.53
N CYS A 84 7.45 1.58 3.17
CA CYS A 84 8.10 1.20 1.92
C CYS A 84 7.29 1.69 0.72
N SER A 85 5.97 1.53 0.74
CA SER A 85 5.10 2.05 -0.32
C SER A 85 5.22 3.57 -0.47
N TYR A 86 5.19 4.34 0.61
CA TYR A 86 5.26 5.80 0.53
C TYR A 86 6.62 6.28 0.03
N ARG A 87 7.71 5.62 0.44
CA ARG A 87 9.05 5.84 -0.12
C ARG A 87 9.09 5.56 -1.62
N ALA A 88 8.53 4.43 -2.05
CA ALA A 88 8.48 4.04 -3.45
C ALA A 88 7.65 5.03 -4.30
N VAL A 89 6.45 5.39 -3.83
CA VAL A 89 5.56 6.36 -4.50
C VAL A 89 6.20 7.73 -4.59
N ARG A 90 6.93 8.16 -3.55
CA ARG A 90 7.72 9.40 -3.60
C ARG A 90 8.81 9.32 -4.65
N ALA A 91 9.53 8.21 -4.72
CA ALA A 91 10.69 8.04 -5.58
C ALA A 91 10.34 7.89 -7.08
N ILE A 92 9.29 7.14 -7.43
CA ILE A 92 9.00 6.82 -8.85
C ILE A 92 7.56 7.11 -9.30
N GLY A 93 6.67 7.53 -8.40
CA GLY A 93 5.25 7.80 -8.69
C GLY A 93 4.36 6.58 -8.48
N ALA A 94 3.07 6.83 -8.23
CA ALA A 94 2.09 5.80 -7.90
C ALA A 94 1.88 4.82 -9.05
N ASN A 95 1.68 5.28 -10.29
CA ASN A 95 1.46 4.40 -11.43
C ASN A 95 2.65 3.48 -11.67
N ARG A 96 3.88 3.97 -11.51
CA ARG A 96 5.08 3.15 -11.68
C ARG A 96 5.30 2.14 -10.55
N THR A 97 4.78 2.40 -9.35
CA THR A 97 4.81 1.42 -8.25
C THR A 97 3.80 0.28 -8.40
N GLN A 98 2.70 0.47 -9.17
CA GLN A 98 1.62 -0.53 -9.26
C GLN A 98 2.07 -1.91 -9.77
N PRO A 99 2.90 -2.04 -10.84
CA PRO A 99 3.41 -3.34 -11.28
C PRO A 99 4.30 -4.00 -10.22
N ILE A 100 5.09 -3.20 -9.50
CA ILE A 100 5.97 -3.68 -8.43
C ILE A 100 5.13 -4.21 -7.26
N ALA A 101 4.07 -3.49 -6.89
CA ALA A 101 3.10 -3.96 -5.90
C ALA A 101 2.40 -5.25 -6.36
N GLY A 102 2.35 -5.57 -7.66
CA GLY A 102 1.89 -6.86 -8.19
C GLY A 102 2.69 -8.05 -7.69
N LEU A 103 3.98 -7.87 -7.39
CA LEU A 103 4.83 -8.92 -6.82
C LEU A 103 4.34 -9.43 -5.46
N SER A 104 3.46 -8.68 -4.76
CA SER A 104 2.88 -9.13 -3.49
C SER A 104 2.07 -10.42 -3.65
N VAL A 105 1.48 -10.63 -4.82
CA VAL A 105 0.69 -11.84 -5.12
C VAL A 105 1.61 -13.07 -5.15
N LEU A 106 2.83 -12.94 -5.67
CA LEU A 106 3.82 -14.02 -5.65
C LEU A 106 4.18 -14.44 -4.22
N VAL A 107 4.28 -13.47 -3.32
CA VAL A 107 4.60 -13.73 -1.92
C VAL A 107 3.44 -14.45 -1.24
N SER A 108 2.19 -14.03 -1.49
CA SER A 108 1.01 -14.73 -0.96
C SER A 108 0.89 -16.15 -1.50
N VAL A 109 1.10 -16.36 -2.81
CA VAL A 109 1.11 -17.69 -3.43
C VAL A 109 2.26 -18.55 -2.90
N GLY A 110 3.44 -17.98 -2.71
CA GLY A 110 4.58 -18.69 -2.12
C GLY A 110 4.29 -19.19 -0.70
N ILE A 111 3.67 -18.35 0.13
CA ILE A 111 3.20 -18.75 1.47
C ILE A 111 2.14 -19.87 1.35
N ALA A 112 1.22 -19.77 0.40
CA ALA A 112 0.21 -20.80 0.17
C ALA A 112 0.83 -22.13 -0.27
N ILE A 113 1.81 -22.14 -1.17
CA ILE A 113 2.50 -23.37 -1.59
C ILE A 113 3.24 -24.02 -0.42
N LEU A 114 3.97 -23.23 0.38
CA LEU A 114 4.75 -23.74 1.51
C LEU A 114 3.85 -24.32 2.62
N TRP A 115 2.69 -23.71 2.86
CA TRP A 115 1.83 -24.08 3.99
C TRP A 115 0.65 -24.98 3.61
N LEU A 116 0.00 -24.71 2.47
CA LEU A 116 -1.16 -25.44 1.97
C LEU A 116 -0.78 -26.54 0.95
N LYS A 117 0.50 -26.66 0.57
CA LYS A 117 1.00 -27.61 -0.45
C LYS A 117 0.23 -27.51 -1.77
N GLU A 118 -0.14 -26.29 -2.18
CA GLU A 118 -0.80 -26.06 -3.46
C GLU A 118 0.10 -26.48 -4.63
N GLU A 119 -0.47 -27.21 -5.58
CA GLU A 119 0.22 -27.58 -6.81
C GLU A 119 0.35 -26.38 -7.76
N LEU A 120 1.52 -26.27 -8.38
CA LEU A 120 1.82 -25.29 -9.42
C LEU A 120 1.41 -25.87 -10.77
N ASP A 121 0.28 -25.40 -11.30
CA ASP A 121 -0.12 -25.69 -12.67
C ASP A 121 0.53 -24.72 -13.68
N LEU A 122 0.34 -25.03 -14.97
CA LEU A 122 0.89 -24.23 -16.07
C LEU A 122 0.29 -22.80 -16.12
N LEU A 123 -0.94 -22.61 -15.63
CA LEU A 123 -1.61 -21.32 -15.61
C LEU A 123 -0.99 -20.39 -14.57
N LYS A 124 -0.80 -20.88 -13.34
CA LYS A 124 -0.08 -20.21 -12.25
C LYS A 124 1.35 -19.92 -12.66
N ALA A 125 2.05 -20.86 -13.28
CA ALA A 125 3.41 -20.63 -13.79
C ALA A 125 3.47 -19.47 -14.80
N THR A 126 2.50 -19.39 -15.72
CA THR A 126 2.36 -18.27 -16.65
C THR A 126 2.05 -16.96 -15.91
N GLY A 127 1.18 -17.01 -14.90
CA GLY A 127 0.89 -15.88 -14.02
C GLY A 127 2.14 -15.33 -13.33
N ILE A 128 3.01 -16.19 -12.79
CA ILE A 128 4.29 -15.80 -12.17
C ILE A 128 5.14 -15.00 -13.17
N VAL A 129 5.31 -15.52 -14.38
CA VAL A 129 6.12 -14.88 -15.43
C VAL A 129 5.57 -13.49 -15.77
N LEU A 130 4.25 -13.36 -15.97
CA LEU A 130 3.62 -12.07 -16.29
C LEU A 130 3.77 -11.05 -15.16
N VAL A 131 3.62 -11.47 -13.89
CA VAL A 131 3.82 -10.58 -12.74
C VAL A 131 5.26 -10.05 -12.67
N LEU A 132 6.26 -10.85 -13.01
CA LEU A 132 7.67 -10.44 -13.06
C LEU A 132 7.99 -9.48 -14.22
N ILE A 133 7.32 -9.63 -15.37
CA ILE A 133 7.51 -8.77 -16.54
C ILE A 133 7.04 -7.34 -16.27
N GLY A 134 5.93 -7.16 -15.54
CA GLY A 134 5.34 -5.85 -15.27
C GLY A 134 6.34 -4.80 -14.75
N PRO A 135 7.03 -5.05 -13.61
CA PRO A 135 8.10 -4.19 -13.11
C PRO A 135 9.24 -3.94 -14.09
N ALA A 136 9.62 -4.94 -14.89
CA ALA A 136 10.71 -4.80 -15.87
C ALA A 136 10.34 -3.84 -17.01
N LEU A 137 9.07 -3.83 -17.44
CA LEU A 137 8.58 -2.91 -18.48
C LEU A 137 8.58 -1.45 -18.06
N VAL A 138 8.41 -1.20 -16.75
CA VAL A 138 8.34 0.14 -16.17
C VAL A 138 9.70 0.64 -15.69
N ALA A 139 10.71 -0.24 -15.68
CA ALA A 139 12.06 0.12 -15.29
C ALA A 139 12.58 1.24 -16.20
N PRO A 140 13.11 2.34 -15.64
CA PRO A 140 13.66 3.39 -16.46
C PRO A 140 14.79 2.79 -17.28
N LYS A 141 14.69 2.90 -18.60
CA LYS A 141 15.82 2.60 -19.48
C LYS A 141 16.97 3.49 -19.02
N GLN A 142 18.11 2.90 -18.68
CA GLN A 142 19.33 3.67 -18.46
C GLN A 142 19.50 4.56 -19.70
N ARG A 143 19.20 5.85 -19.57
CA ARG A 143 19.70 6.83 -20.51
C ARG A 143 21.21 6.74 -20.31
N ALA A 144 21.90 6.06 -21.23
CA ALA A 144 23.34 6.21 -21.38
C ALA A 144 23.62 7.70 -21.19
N ALA A 145 24.41 8.02 -20.17
CA ALA A 145 24.65 9.38 -19.73
C ALA A 145 24.85 10.24 -20.98
N LYS A 146 23.90 11.15 -21.26
CA LYS A 146 24.06 12.10 -22.36
C LYS A 146 25.26 12.95 -21.96
N LYS A 147 26.44 12.58 -22.45
CA LYS A 147 27.72 13.26 -22.24
C LYS A 147 27.73 14.68 -22.84
N ASN A 148 26.63 15.09 -23.49
CA ASN A 148 26.46 16.39 -24.14
C ASN A 148 25.16 17.03 -23.63
N ALA A 149 25.20 17.67 -22.46
CA ALA A 149 24.24 18.72 -22.12
C ALA A 149 24.82 20.05 -22.66
N PRO A 150 24.05 20.86 -23.41
CA PRO A 150 24.48 22.20 -23.78
C PRO A 150 24.64 23.06 -22.50
N ALA A 151 25.61 23.96 -22.52
CA ALA A 151 25.97 24.85 -21.41
C ALA A 151 24.72 25.55 -20.85
N ALA A 152 24.67 25.63 -19.51
CA ALA A 152 23.56 26.20 -18.75
C ALA A 152 23.29 27.66 -19.18
N SER A 153 22.01 28.01 -19.33
CA SER A 153 21.57 29.39 -19.48
C SER A 153 21.54 30.09 -18.11
N ASP A 154 22.17 31.25 -18.00
CA ASP A 154 22.38 32.05 -16.77
C ASP A 154 21.12 32.75 -16.21
N ASN A 155 19.91 32.25 -16.46
CA ASN A 155 18.68 32.87 -15.95
C ASN A 155 18.16 32.18 -14.68
N PRO A 156 18.35 32.77 -13.46
CA PRO A 156 17.90 32.16 -12.20
C PRO A 156 16.37 32.04 -12.09
N ALA A 157 15.60 32.84 -12.84
CA ALA A 157 14.14 32.75 -12.90
C ALA A 157 13.62 31.52 -13.69
N SER A 158 14.43 30.96 -14.59
CA SER A 158 14.07 29.75 -15.36
C SER A 158 14.37 28.46 -14.60
N ALA A 159 15.24 28.49 -13.59
CA ALA A 159 15.59 27.34 -12.78
C ALA A 159 14.50 26.97 -11.75
N ALA A 160 13.70 27.95 -11.32
CA ALA A 160 12.64 27.76 -10.33
C ALA A 160 11.30 27.27 -10.92
N ALA A 161 11.08 27.44 -12.23
CA ALA A 161 9.79 27.19 -12.88
C ALA A 161 9.56 25.74 -13.37
N GLY A 162 10.49 24.81 -13.10
CA GLY A 162 10.40 23.48 -13.68
C GLY A 162 11.39 22.48 -13.08
N ALA A 163 11.42 22.34 -11.76
CA ALA A 163 12.00 21.14 -11.14
C ALA A 163 11.14 19.92 -11.53
N LEU A 164 11.32 19.46 -12.78
CA LEU A 164 10.77 18.24 -13.33
C LEU A 164 11.10 17.12 -12.34
N PHE A 165 10.05 16.47 -11.82
CA PHE A 165 10.18 15.29 -10.97
C PHE A 165 11.19 14.31 -11.60
N THR A 166 12.34 14.13 -10.97
CA THR A 166 13.38 13.18 -11.38
C THR A 166 13.18 11.87 -10.63
N PRO A 167 12.74 10.78 -11.30
CA PRO A 167 12.47 9.53 -10.61
C PRO A 167 13.76 8.91 -10.07
N ASN A 168 13.79 8.55 -8.79
CA ASN A 168 14.88 7.77 -8.21
C ASN A 168 14.56 6.28 -8.34
N ALA A 169 15.03 5.67 -9.43
CA ALA A 169 14.74 4.28 -9.77
C ALA A 169 15.20 3.29 -8.69
N ALA A 170 16.42 3.46 -8.18
CA ALA A 170 17.00 2.54 -7.21
C ALA A 170 16.19 2.52 -5.91
N GLU A 171 15.87 3.70 -5.37
CA GLU A 171 15.03 3.83 -4.18
C GLU A 171 13.62 3.30 -4.44
N GLY A 172 13.03 3.65 -5.58
CA GLY A 172 11.67 3.23 -5.94
C GLY A 172 11.50 1.73 -6.04
N TYR A 173 12.43 1.03 -6.69
CA TYR A 173 12.39 -0.43 -6.84
C TYR A 173 12.71 -1.14 -5.53
N PHE A 174 13.73 -0.69 -4.79
CA PHE A 174 14.09 -1.27 -3.50
C PHE A 174 12.91 -1.25 -2.52
N PHE A 175 12.34 -0.06 -2.28
CA PHE A 175 11.20 0.07 -1.39
C PHE A 175 9.92 -0.51 -1.98
N GLY A 176 9.74 -0.50 -3.31
CA GLY A 176 8.59 -1.12 -3.95
C GLY A 176 8.56 -2.64 -3.75
N ILE A 177 9.69 -3.32 -3.94
CA ILE A 177 9.82 -4.78 -3.72
C ILE A 177 9.66 -5.10 -2.24
N ALA A 178 10.29 -4.32 -1.34
CA ALA A 178 10.12 -4.49 0.11
C ALA A 178 8.65 -4.32 0.52
N ALA A 179 7.95 -3.32 -0.04
CA ALA A 179 6.52 -3.13 0.19
C ALA A 179 5.70 -4.33 -0.30
N ALA A 180 6.02 -4.85 -1.49
CA ALA A 180 5.34 -6.01 -2.05
C ALA A 180 5.49 -7.27 -1.19
N ALA A 181 6.70 -7.52 -0.64
CA ALA A 181 6.94 -8.60 0.30
C ALA A 181 6.08 -8.47 1.57
N LEU A 182 6.13 -7.30 2.21
CA LEU A 182 5.40 -7.03 3.44
C LEU A 182 3.88 -7.06 3.24
N TRP A 183 3.38 -6.52 2.12
CA TRP A 183 1.95 -6.54 1.79
C TRP A 183 1.45 -7.90 1.29
N GLY A 184 2.33 -8.76 0.78
CA GLY A 184 1.96 -10.13 0.41
C GLY A 184 1.71 -11.02 1.63
N ALA A 185 2.50 -10.84 2.70
CA ALA A 185 2.33 -11.57 3.96
C ALA A 185 1.15 -11.05 4.80
N GLY A 186 0.88 -9.74 4.76
CA GLY A 186 -0.08 -9.08 5.63
C GLY A 186 -1.50 -9.68 5.65
N PRO A 187 -2.17 -9.89 4.50
CA PRO A 187 -3.49 -10.53 4.46
C PRO A 187 -3.60 -11.88 5.14
N VAL A 188 -2.54 -12.69 5.06
CA VAL A 188 -2.49 -14.01 5.71
C VAL A 188 -2.50 -13.84 7.22
N LEU A 189 -1.67 -12.93 7.75
CA LEU A 189 -1.65 -12.58 9.17
C LEU A 189 -2.98 -11.98 9.63
N MET A 190 -3.57 -11.09 8.82
CA MET A 190 -4.90 -10.52 9.12
C MET A 190 -5.95 -11.61 9.23
N ARG A 191 -6.03 -12.53 8.26
CA ARG A 191 -6.98 -13.66 8.30
C ARG A 191 -6.71 -14.59 9.47
N ALA A 192 -5.46 -14.90 9.77
CA ALA A 192 -5.11 -15.72 10.93
C ALA A 192 -5.53 -15.08 12.26
N GLY A 193 -5.58 -13.74 12.31
CA GLY A 193 -6.07 -13.00 13.47
C GLY A 193 -7.59 -12.95 13.58
N VAL A 194 -8.33 -12.73 12.48
CA VAL A 194 -9.79 -12.44 12.55
C VAL A 194 -10.70 -13.53 11.97
N GLY A 195 -10.14 -14.58 11.36
CA GLY A 195 -10.90 -15.54 10.56
C GLY A 195 -11.82 -16.46 11.38
N SER A 196 -11.41 -16.82 12.60
CA SER A 196 -12.14 -17.72 13.51
C SER A 196 -13.11 -16.97 14.42
N ASN A 197 -12.74 -15.79 14.90
CA ASN A 197 -13.57 -14.96 15.79
C ASN A 197 -14.50 -13.98 15.04
N GLY A 198 -14.19 -13.63 13.78
CA GLY A 198 -14.99 -12.68 13.00
C GLY A 198 -14.86 -11.21 13.42
N LEU A 199 -13.98 -10.88 14.36
CA LEU A 199 -13.86 -9.55 14.98
C LEU A 199 -12.94 -8.63 14.18
N GLY A 200 -13.35 -8.29 12.96
CA GLY A 200 -12.56 -7.47 12.03
C GLY A 200 -12.20 -6.06 12.55
N MET A 201 -13.12 -5.38 13.26
CA MET A 201 -12.87 -4.03 13.78
C MET A 201 -11.88 -4.07 14.96
N LEU A 202 -12.02 -5.07 15.83
CA LEU A 202 -11.02 -5.33 16.88
C LEU A 202 -9.65 -5.65 16.27
N GLY A 203 -9.61 -6.53 15.26
CA GLY A 203 -8.36 -6.88 14.57
C GLY A 203 -7.66 -5.68 13.94
N GLY A 204 -8.42 -4.80 13.29
CA GLY A 204 -7.89 -3.53 12.79
C GLY A 204 -7.38 -2.60 13.89
N THR A 205 -8.05 -2.58 15.05
CA THR A 205 -7.65 -1.79 16.22
C THR A 205 -6.33 -2.27 16.78
N VAL A 206 -6.19 -3.57 17.02
CA VAL A 206 -4.95 -4.19 17.51
C VAL A 206 -3.79 -3.97 16.52
N ALA A 207 -4.04 -4.16 15.22
CA ALA A 207 -3.04 -3.94 14.19
C ALA A 207 -2.55 -2.49 14.15
N TYR A 208 -3.45 -1.52 14.15
CA TYR A 208 -3.08 -0.10 14.16
C TYR A 208 -2.48 0.35 15.49
N ALA A 209 -2.90 -0.22 16.62
CA ALA A 209 -2.31 0.05 17.93
C ALA A 209 -0.85 -0.45 17.99
N ALA A 210 -0.58 -1.66 17.50
CA ALA A 210 0.78 -2.21 17.43
C ALA A 210 1.69 -1.36 16.52
N ALA A 211 1.20 -0.95 15.34
CA ALA A 211 1.91 -0.04 14.46
C ALA A 211 2.19 1.33 15.12
N SER A 212 1.18 1.89 15.80
CA SER A 212 1.30 3.16 16.53
C SER A 212 2.28 3.08 17.69
N ALA A 213 2.32 1.97 18.43
CA ALA A 213 3.26 1.77 19.54
C ALA A 213 4.71 1.87 19.06
N ILE A 214 5.04 1.25 17.92
CA ILE A 214 6.39 1.37 17.33
C ILE A 214 6.66 2.83 16.93
N LEU A 215 5.70 3.50 16.28
CA LEU A 215 5.89 4.90 15.90
C LEU A 215 6.06 5.82 17.11
N LEU A 216 5.35 5.59 18.22
CA LEU A 216 5.54 6.35 19.45
C LEU A 216 6.98 6.23 19.96
N VAL A 217 7.58 5.03 19.91
CA VAL A 217 8.99 4.84 20.26
C VAL A 217 9.91 5.64 19.33
N THR A 218 9.60 5.71 18.02
CA THR A 218 10.42 6.51 17.09
C THR A 218 10.36 8.02 17.34
N LEU A 219 9.34 8.52 18.04
CA LEU A 219 9.26 9.94 18.44
C LEU A 219 10.27 10.29 19.54
N LEU A 220 10.82 9.30 20.25
CA LEU A 220 11.90 9.49 21.23
C LEU A 220 13.23 9.84 20.55
N ILE A 221 13.35 9.59 19.24
CA ILE A 221 14.55 9.97 18.47
C ILE A 221 14.57 11.50 18.32
N PRO A 222 15.67 12.17 18.70
CA PRO A 222 15.77 13.63 18.64
C PRO A 222 15.39 14.19 17.25
N GLY A 223 14.53 15.21 17.24
CA GLY A 223 14.05 15.87 16.03
C GLY A 223 12.84 15.23 15.34
N GLN A 224 12.50 13.95 15.61
CA GLN A 224 11.35 13.29 14.99
C GLN A 224 10.02 13.88 15.45
N ALA A 225 9.85 14.12 16.75
CA ALA A 225 8.62 14.71 17.30
C ALA A 225 8.35 16.12 16.74
N SER A 226 9.37 16.98 16.71
CA SER A 226 9.26 18.31 16.10
C SER A 226 8.93 18.20 14.61
N GLY A 227 9.66 17.36 13.87
CA GLY A 227 9.42 17.13 12.45
C GLY A 227 8.02 16.57 12.14
N ALA A 228 7.45 15.76 13.03
CA ALA A 228 6.09 15.24 12.91
C ALA A 228 5.00 16.32 13.07
N MET A 229 5.30 17.42 13.78
CA MET A 229 4.36 18.52 14.00
C MET A 229 4.46 19.63 12.93
N THR A 230 5.58 19.73 12.24
CA THR A 230 5.85 20.79 11.23
C THR A 230 5.34 20.44 9.83
N LEU A 231 4.02 20.19 9.69
CA LEU A 231 3.39 19.97 8.38
C LEU A 231 2.73 21.26 7.86
N SER A 232 3.02 21.59 6.60
CA SER A 232 2.26 22.60 5.85
C SER A 232 0.78 22.20 5.80
N ARG A 233 -0.11 23.20 5.75
CA ARG A 233 -1.57 22.96 5.71
C ARG A 233 -1.98 22.09 4.54
N SER A 234 -1.36 22.28 3.38
CA SER A 234 -1.61 21.49 2.17
C SER A 234 -1.15 20.03 2.31
N ALA A 235 0.05 19.80 2.86
CA ALA A 235 0.55 18.45 3.10
C ALA A 235 -0.33 17.71 4.13
N ARG A 236 -0.71 18.39 5.22
CA ARG A 236 -1.58 17.84 6.26
C ARG A 236 -2.93 17.43 5.69
N GLY A 237 -3.56 18.26 4.87
CA GLY A 237 -4.84 17.95 4.23
C GLY A 237 -4.75 16.70 3.35
N MET A 238 -3.74 16.61 2.48
CA MET A 238 -3.57 15.43 1.60
C MET A 238 -3.21 14.16 2.38
N PHE A 239 -2.38 14.25 3.42
CA PHE A 239 -2.10 13.10 4.28
C PHE A 239 -3.31 12.68 5.12
N LEU A 240 -4.21 13.59 5.52
CA LEU A 240 -5.45 13.23 6.20
C LEU A 240 -6.41 12.49 5.27
N VAL A 241 -6.60 12.98 4.04
CA VAL A 241 -7.41 12.27 3.04
C VAL A 241 -6.81 10.88 2.77
N ALA A 242 -5.49 10.80 2.58
CA ALA A 242 -4.79 9.53 2.46
C ALA A 242 -5.03 8.64 3.70
N GLY A 243 -4.95 9.18 4.91
CA GLY A 243 -5.15 8.44 6.15
C GLY A 243 -6.54 7.85 6.29
N VAL A 244 -7.58 8.66 6.05
CA VAL A 244 -8.98 8.24 6.08
C VAL A 244 -9.26 7.20 5.00
N SER A 245 -8.81 7.43 3.76
CA SER A 245 -8.96 6.44 2.68
C SER A 245 -8.21 5.14 2.98
N SER A 246 -7.01 5.22 3.59
CA SER A 246 -6.26 4.04 4.01
C SER A 246 -6.95 3.31 5.15
N TRP A 247 -7.54 4.04 6.09
CA TRP A 247 -8.30 3.46 7.20
C TRP A 247 -9.53 2.75 6.66
N LEU A 248 -10.37 3.39 5.84
CA LEU A 248 -11.53 2.76 5.17
C LEU A 248 -11.11 1.51 4.40
N ALA A 249 -10.03 1.58 3.63
CA ALA A 249 -9.52 0.45 2.88
C ALA A 249 -9.17 -0.75 3.77
N ASN A 250 -8.51 -0.51 4.91
CA ASN A 250 -8.17 -1.58 5.85
C ASN A 250 -9.38 -2.02 6.69
N MET A 251 -10.30 -1.13 7.03
CA MET A 251 -11.54 -1.47 7.74
C MET A 251 -12.35 -2.46 6.90
N PHE A 252 -12.57 -2.15 5.62
CA PHE A 252 -13.23 -3.06 4.70
C PHE A 252 -12.42 -4.34 4.46
N ARG A 253 -11.08 -4.28 4.42
CA ARG A 253 -10.23 -5.47 4.29
C ARG A 253 -10.39 -6.41 5.49
N PHE A 254 -10.32 -5.90 6.72
CA PHE A 254 -10.49 -6.70 7.93
C PHE A 254 -11.91 -7.27 8.01
N ALA A 255 -12.94 -6.48 7.69
CA ALA A 255 -14.32 -6.97 7.61
C ALA A 255 -14.48 -8.07 6.53
N ALA A 256 -13.88 -7.89 5.35
CA ALA A 256 -13.91 -8.89 4.28
C ALA A 256 -13.19 -10.18 4.69
N LEU A 257 -12.00 -10.06 5.30
CA LEU A 257 -11.20 -11.19 5.77
C LEU A 257 -11.79 -11.88 7.01
N ALA A 258 -12.69 -11.25 7.75
CA ALA A 258 -13.51 -11.94 8.75
C ALA A 258 -14.57 -12.83 8.08
N LEU A 259 -15.17 -12.37 6.98
CA LEU A 259 -16.37 -12.97 6.37
C LEU A 259 -16.10 -13.88 5.15
N ALA A 260 -14.90 -13.84 4.58
CA ALA A 260 -14.55 -14.54 3.36
C ALA A 260 -13.07 -14.98 3.37
N PRO A 261 -12.73 -16.07 2.65
CA PRO A 261 -11.36 -16.56 2.58
C PRO A 261 -10.44 -15.59 1.82
N VAL A 262 -9.15 -15.64 2.15
CA VAL A 262 -8.07 -14.82 1.54
C VAL A 262 -8.04 -14.99 0.02
N SER A 263 -8.29 -16.21 -0.46
CA SER A 263 -8.35 -16.57 -1.88
C SER A 263 -9.42 -15.83 -2.67
N ILE A 264 -10.46 -15.28 -2.02
CA ILE A 264 -11.48 -14.44 -2.66
C ILE A 264 -11.18 -12.96 -2.44
N VAL A 265 -10.84 -12.58 -1.21
CA VAL A 265 -10.70 -11.17 -0.82
C VAL A 265 -9.54 -10.49 -1.54
N ILE A 266 -8.36 -11.12 -1.55
CA ILE A 266 -7.14 -10.49 -2.07
C ILE A 266 -7.17 -10.24 -3.57
N PRO A 267 -7.63 -11.18 -4.41
CA PRO A 267 -7.81 -10.90 -5.84
C PRO A 267 -8.80 -9.77 -6.11
N LEU A 268 -9.91 -9.73 -5.40
CA LEU A 268 -10.86 -8.61 -5.52
C LEU A 268 -10.22 -7.29 -5.13
N MET A 269 -9.38 -7.27 -4.09
CA MET A 269 -8.64 -6.08 -3.70
C MET A 269 -7.59 -5.65 -4.75
N ARG A 270 -7.11 -6.56 -5.62
CA ARG A 270 -6.22 -6.21 -6.75
C ARG A 270 -6.91 -5.36 -7.81
N SER A 271 -8.25 -5.34 -7.88
CA SER A 271 -8.99 -4.39 -8.73
C SER A 271 -8.69 -2.92 -8.39
N SER A 272 -8.16 -2.64 -7.20
CA SER A 272 -7.69 -1.30 -6.81
C SER A 272 -6.68 -0.71 -7.79
N VAL A 273 -5.93 -1.54 -8.54
CA VAL A 273 -5.00 -1.08 -9.58
C VAL A 273 -5.73 -0.28 -10.67
N LEU A 274 -6.90 -0.77 -11.12
CA LEU A 274 -7.72 -0.12 -12.15
C LEU A 274 -8.33 1.18 -11.62
N PHE A 275 -8.87 1.14 -10.41
CA PHE A 275 -9.39 2.35 -9.75
C PHE A 275 -8.27 3.37 -9.47
N SER A 276 -7.06 2.91 -9.17
CA SER A 276 -5.88 3.78 -8.94
C SER A 276 -5.50 4.50 -10.22
N LEU A 277 -5.51 3.80 -11.36
CA LEU A 277 -5.28 4.44 -12.66
C LEU A 277 -6.32 5.54 -12.95
N ALA A 278 -7.60 5.25 -12.74
CA ALA A 278 -8.67 6.23 -12.95
C ALA A 278 -8.55 7.44 -12.02
N THR A 279 -8.37 7.22 -10.72
CA THR A 279 -8.23 8.30 -9.73
C THR A 279 -6.95 9.11 -9.96
N ASN A 280 -5.82 8.48 -10.29
CA ASN A 280 -4.60 9.19 -10.67
C ASN A 280 -4.77 9.99 -11.96
N PHE A 281 -5.54 9.49 -12.93
CA PHE A 281 -5.81 10.23 -14.16
C PHE A 281 -6.66 11.48 -13.89
N ILE A 282 -7.63 11.39 -12.99
CA ILE A 282 -8.50 12.51 -12.63
C ILE A 282 -7.75 13.55 -11.78
N PHE A 283 -7.05 13.13 -10.72
CA PHE A 283 -6.50 14.05 -9.72
C PHE A 283 -5.03 14.38 -9.91
N ASN A 284 -4.25 13.46 -10.50
CA ASN A 284 -2.78 13.52 -10.50
C ASN A 284 -2.18 13.40 -11.91
N ARG A 285 -2.94 13.73 -12.97
CA ARG A 285 -2.48 13.58 -14.36
C ARG A 285 -1.10 14.20 -14.64
N HIS A 286 -0.79 15.32 -13.98
CA HIS A 286 0.46 16.06 -14.13
C HIS A 286 1.60 15.52 -13.23
N LEU A 287 1.30 14.70 -12.22
CA LEU A 287 2.27 14.12 -11.29
C LEU A 287 2.65 12.67 -11.67
N GLU A 288 1.92 12.06 -12.59
CA GLU A 288 1.95 10.64 -12.90
C GLU A 288 2.29 10.37 -14.36
N SER A 289 2.99 9.25 -14.59
CA SER A 289 3.28 8.77 -15.94
C SER A 289 2.15 7.87 -16.42
N PHE A 290 1.58 8.23 -17.57
CA PHE A 290 0.60 7.44 -18.34
C PHE A 290 1.20 6.96 -19.65
N GLU A 291 2.53 6.84 -19.72
CA GLU A 291 3.21 6.35 -20.91
C GLU A 291 2.74 4.92 -21.23
N PRO A 292 2.65 4.54 -22.52
CA PRO A 292 2.21 3.19 -22.92
C PRO A 292 2.99 2.05 -22.25
N ARG A 293 4.27 2.26 -21.93
CA ARG A 293 5.09 1.27 -21.20
C ARG A 293 4.64 1.09 -19.75
N VAL A 294 4.27 2.18 -19.07
CA VAL A 294 3.76 2.14 -17.70
C VAL A 294 2.40 1.46 -17.67
N LEU A 295 1.50 1.86 -18.56
CA LEU A 295 0.18 1.23 -18.69
C LEU A 295 0.32 -0.26 -19.05
N GLY A 296 1.16 -0.59 -20.03
CA GLY A 296 1.45 -1.97 -20.42
C GLY A 296 1.99 -2.79 -19.25
N GLY A 297 2.95 -2.27 -18.49
CA GLY A 297 3.47 -2.95 -17.30
C GLY A 297 2.41 -3.18 -16.22
N ILE A 298 1.49 -2.23 -16.04
CA ILE A 298 0.36 -2.37 -15.10
C ILE A 298 -0.61 -3.46 -15.56
N PHE A 299 -1.04 -3.43 -16.83
CA PHE A 299 -1.98 -4.42 -17.35
C PHE A 299 -1.38 -5.82 -17.42
N VAL A 300 -0.10 -5.96 -17.81
CA VAL A 300 0.61 -7.24 -17.82
C VAL A 300 0.74 -7.80 -16.39
N SER A 301 1.14 -6.97 -15.42
CA SER A 301 1.23 -7.38 -14.02
C SER A 301 -0.14 -7.77 -13.45
N LEU A 302 -1.20 -7.00 -13.78
CA LEU A 302 -2.56 -7.30 -13.36
C LEU A 302 -3.08 -8.60 -13.97
N ALA A 303 -2.86 -8.83 -15.26
CA ALA A 303 -3.22 -10.08 -15.92
C ALA A 303 -2.51 -11.28 -15.27
N GLY A 304 -1.21 -11.16 -15.00
CA GLY A 304 -0.46 -12.19 -14.27
C GLY A 304 -1.02 -12.45 -12.87
N ALA A 305 -1.36 -11.39 -12.13
CA ALA A 305 -1.95 -11.50 -10.81
C ALA A 305 -3.34 -12.18 -10.84
N ILE A 306 -4.12 -12.00 -11.91
CA ILE A 306 -5.41 -12.68 -12.10
C ILE A 306 -5.19 -14.17 -12.40
N LEU A 307 -4.24 -14.52 -13.28
CA LEU A 307 -3.91 -15.91 -13.60
C LEU A 307 -3.38 -16.71 -12.40
N LEU A 308 -2.77 -16.06 -11.42
CA LEU A 308 -2.29 -16.72 -10.20
C LEU A 308 -3.41 -17.16 -9.25
N VAL A 309 -4.61 -16.64 -9.47
CA VAL A 309 -5.75 -16.79 -8.55
C VAL A 309 -6.79 -17.76 -9.08
N ILE A 310 -6.99 -17.75 -10.39
CA ILE A 310 -7.94 -18.62 -11.10
C ILE A 310 -7.28 -19.99 -11.27
#